data_AF-A0A1G3GYI2-F1
#
_entry.id   AF-A0A1G3GYI2-F1
#
_cell.length_a   1.000
_cell.length_b   1.000
_cell.length_c   1.000
_cell.angle_alpha   90.00
_cell.angle_beta   90.00
_cell.angle_gamma   90.00
#
_symmetry.space_group_name_H-M   'P 1'
#
loop_
_entity.id
_entity.type
_entity.pdbx_description
1 polymer ?
#
loop_
_entity_poly.entity_id
_entity_poly.type
_entity_poly.pdbx_seq_one_letter_code
_entity_poly.pdbx_strand_id
1 'polypeptide(L)'
;MAATAVGATDNVLLIQMQPGGGYRVWHTEGENLITDDEAMALEATAKPGGGEEMQTSVGPARAYEVGESVTISLPAARNDNAVLIDRDDCNHLRLWHAAGATKLSDDQITDIVMSALPGGGKRITVGGYYVKAYTTKLGVMAALWNAAKK
;
A
#
# COMPACT_ATOMS: atom_id res chain seq x y z
N MET A 1 -19.07 2.84 -31.17
CA MET A 1 -19.35 2.14 -29.90
C MET A 1 -18.02 1.82 -29.27
N ALA A 2 -17.65 2.56 -28.21
CA ALA A 2 -16.39 2.33 -27.51
C ALA A 2 -16.56 1.08 -26.64
N ALA A 3 -15.70 0.08 -26.86
CA ALA A 3 -15.57 -1.03 -25.93
C ALA A 3 -15.07 -0.46 -24.61
N THR A 4 -15.94 -0.44 -23.60
CA THR A 4 -15.52 -0.28 -22.21
C THR A 4 -14.62 -1.45 -21.88
N ALA A 5 -13.31 -1.23 -21.88
CA ALA A 5 -12.38 -2.11 -21.24
C ALA A 5 -12.77 -2.15 -19.75
N VAL A 6 -13.45 -3.21 -19.34
CA VAL A 6 -13.58 -3.56 -17.93
C VAL A 6 -12.15 -3.88 -17.50
N GLY A 7 -11.48 -2.91 -16.90
CA GLY A 7 -10.14 -3.07 -16.33
C GLY A 7 -10.11 -4.34 -15.51
N ALA A 8 -9.12 -5.20 -15.77
CA ALA A 8 -8.80 -6.26 -14.86
C ALA A 8 -8.68 -5.63 -13.47
N THR A 9 -9.27 -6.26 -12.44
CA THR A 9 -9.16 -5.77 -11.07
C THR A 9 -7.76 -6.15 -10.60
N ASP A 10 -6.77 -5.48 -11.20
CA ASP A 10 -5.35 -5.62 -10.97
C ASP A 10 -5.08 -4.88 -9.68
N ASN A 11 -5.03 -5.61 -8.56
CA ASN A 11 -4.71 -5.02 -7.28
C ASN A 11 -3.21 -5.12 -7.05
N VAL A 12 -2.59 -4.02 -6.61
CA VAL A 12 -1.20 -4.05 -6.16
C VAL A 12 -1.15 -3.86 -4.65
N LEU A 13 -0.45 -4.78 -3.99
CA LEU A 13 -0.17 -4.74 -2.57
C LEU A 13 1.29 -4.37 -2.31
N LEU A 14 1.55 -3.63 -1.24
CA LEU A 14 2.88 -3.48 -0.66
C LEU A 14 2.90 -4.19 0.69
N ILE A 15 3.80 -5.15 0.85
CA ILE A 15 3.90 -6.00 2.03
C ILE A 15 5.21 -5.67 2.73
N GLN A 16 5.13 -5.13 3.94
CA GLN A 16 6.29 -4.85 4.78
C GLN A 16 6.39 -5.86 5.91
N MET A 17 7.55 -6.49 6.03
CA MET A 17 7.86 -7.37 7.15
C MET A 17 8.05 -6.53 8.42
N GLN A 18 7.35 -6.91 9.49
CA GLN A 18 7.44 -6.22 10.77
C GLN A 18 8.45 -6.92 11.69
N PRO A 19 9.15 -6.16 12.55
CA PRO A 19 9.92 -6.74 13.64
C PRO A 19 9.02 -7.66 14.48
N GLY A 20 9.40 -8.93 14.65
CA GLY A 20 8.60 -9.93 15.38
C GLY A 20 7.82 -10.92 14.52
N GLY A 21 7.95 -10.86 13.18
CA GLY A 21 7.50 -11.94 12.29
C GLY A 21 6.09 -11.78 11.71
N GLY A 22 5.50 -10.59 11.80
CA GLY A 22 4.21 -10.26 11.17
C GLY A 22 4.37 -9.47 9.86
N TYR A 23 3.24 -9.21 9.20
CA TYR A 23 3.18 -8.43 7.97
C TYR A 23 2.28 -7.20 8.14
N ARG A 24 2.74 -6.07 7.59
CA ARG A 24 1.89 -4.91 7.30
C ARG A 24 1.60 -4.95 5.81
N VAL A 25 0.32 -5.03 5.44
CA VAL A 25 -0.12 -5.00 4.06
C VAL A 25 -0.72 -3.63 3.77
N TRP A 26 -0.24 -3.00 2.72
CA TRP A 26 -0.79 -1.78 2.19
C TRP A 26 -1.40 -2.01 0.81
N HIS A 27 -2.38 -1.18 0.47
CA HIS A 27 -3.20 -1.30 -0.73
C HIS A 27 -3.08 -0.06 -1.59
N THR A 28 -3.20 -0.21 -2.91
CA THR A 28 -3.26 0.91 -3.85
C THR A 28 -4.59 1.68 -3.81
N GLU A 29 -5.63 1.07 -3.24
CA GLU A 29 -6.94 1.68 -3.03
C GLU A 29 -7.35 1.51 -1.56
N GLY A 30 -8.00 2.53 -1.00
CA GLY A 30 -8.51 2.54 0.37
C GLY A 30 -9.75 3.39 0.54
N GLU A 31 -10.36 3.32 1.73
CA GLU A 31 -11.58 4.07 2.07
C GLU A 31 -11.29 5.56 2.31
N ASN A 32 -10.08 5.89 2.77
CA ASN A 32 -9.74 7.27 3.04
C ASN A 32 -9.36 8.02 1.77
N LEU A 33 -9.89 9.22 1.64
CA LEU A 33 -9.75 10.08 0.46
C LEU A 33 -8.94 11.34 0.78
N ILE A 34 -7.81 11.20 1.47
CA ILE A 34 -6.86 12.31 1.57
C ILE A 34 -6.38 12.66 0.16
N THR A 35 -6.25 13.95 -0.15
CA THR A 35 -5.76 14.36 -1.45
C THR A 35 -4.23 14.30 -1.50
N ASP A 36 -3.67 14.26 -2.71
CA ASP A 36 -2.22 14.33 -2.90
C ASP A 36 -1.63 15.62 -2.29
N ASP A 37 -2.34 16.75 -2.40
CA ASP A 37 -1.92 18.02 -1.80
C ASP A 37 -1.89 17.95 -0.27
N GLU A 38 -2.90 17.34 0.36
CA GLU A 38 -2.94 17.13 1.81
C GLU A 38 -1.81 16.20 2.25
N ALA A 39 -1.57 15.13 1.50
CA ALA A 39 -0.50 14.17 1.81
C ALA A 39 0.89 14.81 1.67
N MET A 40 1.14 15.61 0.64
CA MET A 40 2.40 16.35 0.46
C MET A 40 2.62 17.38 1.58
N ALA A 41 1.56 18.09 1.99
CA ALA A 41 1.66 19.06 3.08
C ALA A 41 1.98 18.37 4.41
N LEU A 42 1.36 17.23 4.68
CA LEU A 42 1.66 16.39 5.84
C LEU A 42 3.09 15.83 5.79
N GLU A 43 3.53 15.33 4.63
CA GLU A 43 4.88 14.81 4.41
C GLU A 43 5.95 15.84 4.77
N ALA A 44 5.75 17.11 4.40
CA ALA A 44 6.68 18.20 4.70
C ALA A 44 6.86 18.47 6.20
N THR A 45 5.91 18.03 7.05
CA THR A 45 5.99 18.19 8.51
C THR A 45 6.56 16.96 9.22
N ALA A 46 6.73 15.85 8.52
CA ALA A 46 7.04 14.54 9.10
C ALA A 46 8.35 14.56 9.90
N LYS A 47 8.32 13.90 11.06
CA LYS A 47 9.48 13.70 11.95
C LYS A 47 9.39 12.32 12.59
N PRO A 48 10.50 11.73 13.10
CA PRO A 48 10.46 10.41 13.73
C PRO A 48 9.52 10.30 14.94
N GLY A 49 9.27 11.40 15.66
CA GLY A 49 8.30 11.47 16.78
C GLY A 49 6.89 11.92 16.39
N GLY A 50 6.64 12.14 15.10
CA GLY A 50 5.42 12.77 14.59
C GLY A 50 5.62 14.26 14.32
N GLY A 51 5.11 14.69 13.18
CA GLY A 51 5.05 16.09 12.75
C GLY A 51 3.97 16.89 13.47
N GLU A 52 3.70 18.07 12.94
CA GLU A 52 2.58 18.88 13.39
C GLU A 52 1.25 18.19 13.02
N GLU A 53 0.24 18.36 13.88
CA GLU A 53 -1.09 17.89 13.56
C GLU A 53 -1.76 18.87 12.59
N MET A 54 -2.32 18.33 11.51
CA MET A 54 -2.97 19.12 10.48
C MET A 54 -4.41 18.65 10.29
N GLN A 55 -5.31 19.60 10.06
CA GLN A 55 -6.69 19.28 9.71
C GLN A 55 -6.78 18.93 8.23
N THR A 56 -7.30 17.74 7.93
CA THR A 56 -7.57 17.26 6.56
C THR A 56 -9.07 17.07 6.33
N SER A 57 -9.41 16.74 5.09
CA SER A 57 -10.72 16.29 4.62
C SER A 57 -11.30 15.12 5.42
N VAL A 58 -10.45 14.23 5.96
CA VAL A 58 -10.85 13.05 6.75
C VAL A 58 -10.67 13.22 8.25
N GLY A 59 -10.29 14.42 8.71
CA GLY A 59 -10.09 14.75 10.12
C GLY A 59 -8.65 15.17 10.45
N PRO A 60 -8.32 15.29 11.75
CA PRO A 60 -6.95 15.54 12.19
C PRO A 60 -6.03 14.41 11.73
N ALA A 61 -4.85 14.78 11.23
CA ALA A 61 -3.86 13.88 10.69
C ALA A 61 -2.46 14.26 11.19
N ARG A 62 -1.55 13.30 11.25
CA ARG A 62 -0.15 13.55 11.61
C ARG A 62 0.78 12.63 10.82
N ALA A 63 1.83 13.19 10.24
CA ALA A 63 2.85 12.42 9.53
C ALA A 63 4.01 12.00 10.44
N TYR A 64 4.55 10.82 10.19
CA TYR A 64 5.67 10.23 10.93
C TYR A 64 6.72 9.77 9.94
N GLU A 65 7.97 10.14 10.19
CA GLU A 65 9.11 9.59 9.46
C GLU A 65 9.47 8.22 10.05
N VAL A 66 9.43 7.18 9.23
CA VAL A 66 9.72 5.79 9.61
C VAL A 66 10.76 5.23 8.65
N GLY A 67 12.03 5.27 9.07
CA GLY A 67 13.15 4.92 8.21
C GLY A 67 13.24 5.88 7.02
N GLU A 68 13.22 5.36 5.80
CA GLU A 68 13.23 6.17 4.56
C GLU A 68 11.82 6.48 4.03
N SER A 69 10.78 6.26 4.83
CA SER A 69 9.39 6.40 4.41
C SER A 69 8.60 7.32 5.34
N VAL A 70 7.46 7.83 4.87
CA VAL A 70 6.56 8.65 5.68
C VAL A 70 5.22 7.96 5.81
N THR A 71 4.74 7.80 7.05
CA THR A 71 3.40 7.29 7.33
C THR A 71 2.54 8.39 7.92
N ILE A 72 1.37 8.63 7.32
CA ILE A 72 0.34 9.50 7.86
C ILE A 72 -0.58 8.66 8.75
N SER A 73 -0.80 9.11 9.98
CA SER A 73 -1.84 8.61 10.88
C SER A 73 -3.11 9.46 10.75
N LEU A 74 -4.25 8.79 10.61
CA LEU A 74 -5.58 9.36 10.42
C LEU A 74 -6.50 8.85 11.54
N PRO A 75 -6.34 9.32 12.79
CA PRO A 75 -7.04 8.77 13.96
C PRO A 75 -8.58 8.90 13.91
N ALA A 76 -9.11 9.86 13.14
CA ALA A 76 -10.55 10.02 12.97
C ALA A 76 -11.18 9.00 11.99
N ALA A 77 -10.35 8.35 11.15
CA ALA A 77 -10.82 7.36 10.20
C ALA A 77 -11.04 6.00 10.87
N ARG A 78 -12.16 5.35 10.54
CA ARG A 78 -12.60 4.11 11.22
C ARG A 78 -11.83 2.87 10.75
N ASN A 79 -11.58 2.74 9.45
CA ASN A 79 -11.02 1.53 8.85
C ASN A 79 -9.63 1.76 8.28
N ASP A 80 -9.46 2.77 7.43
CA ASP A 80 -8.22 3.04 6.71
C ASP A 80 -7.33 4.07 7.43
N ASN A 81 -7.12 3.87 8.72
CA ASN A 81 -6.57 4.89 9.63
C ASN A 81 -5.08 5.25 9.43
N ALA A 82 -4.42 4.77 8.38
CA ALA A 82 -3.06 5.16 8.07
C ALA A 82 -2.79 5.07 6.56
N VAL A 83 -1.92 5.95 6.07
CA VAL A 83 -1.46 5.97 4.69
C VAL A 83 0.06 6.03 4.68
N LEU A 84 0.70 5.17 3.91
CA LEU A 84 2.13 5.24 3.65
C LEU A 84 2.37 6.04 2.36
N ILE A 85 3.29 6.98 2.42
CA ILE A 85 3.77 7.75 1.28
C ILE A 85 4.97 7.06 0.68
N ASP A 86 4.92 6.89 -0.64
CA ASP A 86 5.99 6.41 -1.48
C ASP A 86 6.22 7.42 -2.63
N ARG A 87 7.46 7.57 -3.06
CA ARG A 87 7.83 8.42 -4.20
C ARG A 87 8.49 7.54 -5.24
N ASP A 88 7.91 7.53 -6.44
CA ASP A 88 8.50 6.78 -7.54
C ASP A 88 9.79 7.43 -8.06
N ASP A 89 10.47 6.78 -9.00
CA ASP A 89 11.72 7.29 -9.59
C ASP A 89 11.54 8.63 -10.34
N CYS A 90 10.30 9.01 -10.68
CA CYS A 90 9.93 10.29 -11.28
C CYS A 90 9.48 11.32 -10.23
N ASN A 91 9.61 10.99 -8.94
CA ASN A 91 9.18 11.81 -7.81
C ASN A 91 7.66 12.05 -7.76
N HIS A 92 6.86 11.19 -8.40
CA HIS A 92 5.41 11.20 -8.24
C HIS A 92 5.03 10.55 -6.91
N LEU A 93 4.03 11.16 -6.26
CA LEU A 93 3.47 10.67 -5.03
C LEU A 93 2.64 9.40 -5.30
N ARG A 94 2.87 8.37 -4.50
CA ARG A 94 2.02 7.19 -4.42
C ARG A 94 1.57 7.00 -2.97
N LEU A 95 0.27 6.84 -2.80
CA LEU A 95 -0.35 6.59 -1.51
C LEU A 95 -0.70 5.12 -1.37
N TRP A 96 -0.35 4.58 -0.20
CA TRP A 96 -0.54 3.18 0.15
C TRP A 96 -1.44 3.10 1.39
N HIS A 97 -2.63 2.54 1.23
CA HIS A 97 -3.68 2.52 2.23
C HIS A 97 -3.55 1.32 3.18
N ALA A 98 -3.78 1.53 4.48
CA ALA A 98 -3.71 0.48 5.49
C ALA A 98 -4.85 -0.54 5.39
N ALA A 99 -5.97 -0.13 4.77
CA ALA A 99 -7.10 -1.01 4.52
C ALA A 99 -7.47 -1.01 3.03
N GLY A 100 -7.76 -2.20 2.51
CA GLY A 100 -8.29 -2.37 1.16
C GLY A 100 -9.15 -3.62 1.01
N ALA A 101 -9.68 -3.80 -0.19
CA ALA A 101 -10.64 -4.87 -0.52
C ALA A 101 -10.03 -6.27 -0.50
N THR A 102 -8.73 -6.39 -0.77
CA THR A 102 -8.06 -7.70 -0.78
C THR A 102 -7.76 -8.15 0.65
N LYS A 103 -8.29 -9.33 1.01
CA LYS A 103 -8.03 -10.00 2.28
C LYS A 103 -7.31 -11.31 1.99
N LEU A 104 -6.09 -11.45 2.52
CA LEU A 104 -5.26 -12.65 2.43
C LEU A 104 -4.92 -13.10 3.84
N SER A 105 -4.74 -14.41 4.04
CA SER A 105 -4.21 -14.93 5.31
C SER A 105 -2.71 -14.72 5.42
N ASP A 106 -2.16 -14.82 6.64
CA ASP A 106 -0.72 -14.69 6.87
C ASP A 106 0.10 -15.74 6.09
N ASP A 107 -0.39 -16.97 5.98
CA ASP A 107 0.25 -18.01 5.16
C ASP A 107 0.30 -17.62 3.68
N GLN A 108 -0.79 -17.06 3.16
CA GLN A 108 -0.87 -16.57 1.79
C GLN A 108 0.08 -15.39 1.55
N ILE A 109 0.21 -14.48 2.52
CA ILE A 109 1.15 -13.37 2.47
C ILE A 109 2.59 -13.90 2.51
N THR A 110 2.86 -14.90 3.33
CA THR A 110 4.16 -15.58 3.43
C THR A 110 4.58 -16.16 2.10
N ASP A 111 3.69 -16.90 1.42
CA ASP A 111 3.96 -17.48 0.10
C ASP A 111 4.31 -16.41 -0.94
N ILE A 112 3.60 -15.27 -0.92
CA ILE A 112 3.88 -14.13 -1.80
C ILE A 112 5.28 -13.57 -1.53
N VAL A 113 5.59 -13.32 -0.26
CA VAL A 113 6.89 -12.77 0.17
C VAL A 113 8.04 -13.70 -0.22
N MET A 114 7.89 -15.01 0.00
CA MET A 114 8.90 -16.02 -0.36
C MET A 114 9.09 -16.19 -1.86
N SER A 115 8.10 -15.83 -2.67
CA SER A 115 8.20 -15.87 -4.13
C SER A 115 8.91 -14.66 -4.74
N ALA A 116 9.07 -13.56 -3.99
CA ALA A 116 9.50 -12.27 -4.51
C ALA A 116 10.98 -12.23 -4.88
N LEU A 117 11.30 -11.59 -6.02
CA LEU A 117 12.68 -11.34 -6.48
C LEU A 117 12.80 -9.92 -7.08
N PRO A 118 14.01 -9.33 -7.19
CA PRO A 118 14.18 -7.97 -7.72
C PRO A 118 13.63 -7.75 -9.14
N GLY A 119 13.70 -8.77 -10.01
CA GLY A 119 13.15 -8.72 -11.38
C GLY A 119 11.71 -9.24 -11.50
N GLY A 120 11.07 -9.55 -10.37
CA GLY A 120 9.80 -10.25 -10.32
C GLY A 120 9.99 -11.77 -10.25
N GLY A 121 9.42 -12.35 -9.21
CA GLY A 121 9.38 -13.78 -8.97
C GLY A 121 8.61 -14.57 -10.03
N LYS A 122 8.65 -15.89 -9.88
CA LYS A 122 7.77 -16.78 -10.63
C LYS A 122 6.32 -16.44 -10.27
N ARG A 123 5.43 -16.46 -11.27
CA ARG A 123 4.00 -16.35 -11.03
C ARG A 123 3.52 -17.52 -10.16
N ILE A 124 2.88 -17.21 -9.05
CA ILE A 124 2.23 -18.19 -8.16
C ILE A 124 0.71 -17.99 -8.19
N THR A 125 -0.02 -18.94 -7.61
CA THR A 125 -1.47 -18.82 -7.39
C THR A 125 -1.70 -18.84 -5.89
N VAL A 126 -2.37 -17.83 -5.36
CA VAL A 126 -2.63 -17.67 -3.93
C VAL A 126 -4.12 -17.37 -3.77
N GLY A 127 -4.83 -18.30 -3.12
CA GLY A 127 -6.29 -18.27 -3.08
C GLY A 127 -6.88 -18.27 -4.48
N GLY A 128 -7.63 -17.22 -4.82
CA GLY A 128 -8.26 -17.02 -6.14
C GLY A 128 -7.46 -16.12 -7.11
N TYR A 129 -6.24 -15.73 -6.77
CA TYR A 129 -5.45 -14.77 -7.54
C TYR A 129 -4.21 -15.41 -8.13
N TYR A 130 -3.87 -15.00 -9.36
CA TYR A 130 -2.50 -15.07 -9.82
C TYR A 130 -1.72 -13.91 -9.22
N VAL A 131 -0.51 -14.19 -8.76
CA VAL A 131 0.35 -13.20 -8.12
C VAL A 131 1.73 -13.20 -8.76
N LYS A 132 2.27 -12.00 -8.97
CA LYS A 132 3.69 -11.80 -9.27
C LYS A 132 4.27 -10.77 -8.30
N ALA A 133 5.29 -11.20 -7.55
CA ALA A 133 5.87 -10.42 -6.46
C ALA A 133 7.29 -9.94 -6.78
N TYR A 134 7.62 -8.75 -6.28
CA TYR A 134 8.85 -8.01 -6.55
C TYR A 134 9.42 -7.49 -5.24
N THR A 135 10.72 -7.64 -5.02
CA THR A 135 11.39 -7.02 -3.87
C THR A 135 11.72 -5.56 -4.19
N THR A 136 11.36 -4.64 -3.30
CA THR A 136 11.57 -3.19 -3.43
C THR A 136 12.23 -2.63 -2.18
N LYS A 137 12.58 -1.33 -2.19
CA LYS A 137 13.16 -0.65 -1.03
C LYS A 137 12.21 -0.64 0.18
N LEU A 138 10.91 -0.50 -0.06
CA LEU A 138 9.90 -0.41 0.99
C LEU A 138 9.41 -1.77 1.49
N GLY A 139 9.61 -2.84 0.73
CA GLY A 139 9.11 -4.19 1.04
C GLY A 139 8.86 -5.01 -0.22
N VAL A 140 7.90 -5.95 -0.16
CA VAL A 140 7.49 -6.75 -1.31
C VAL A 140 6.28 -6.12 -1.98
N MET A 141 6.42 -5.70 -3.24
CA MET A 141 5.28 -5.33 -4.06
C MET A 141 4.69 -6.57 -4.75
N ALA A 142 3.39 -6.77 -4.70
CA ALA A 142 2.72 -7.89 -5.33
C ALA A 142 1.60 -7.39 -6.24
N ALA A 143 1.65 -7.76 -7.52
CA ALA A 143 0.56 -7.55 -8.45
C ALA A 143 -0.35 -8.79 -8.45
N LEU A 144 -1.65 -8.59 -8.26
CA LEU A 144 -2.66 -9.64 -8.15
C LEU A 144 -3.73 -9.44 -9.22
N TRP A 145 -4.08 -10.51 -9.91
CA TRP A 145 -5.20 -10.53 -10.86
C TRP A 145 -5.98 -11.83 -10.73
N ASN A 146 -7.28 -11.77 -11.03
CA ASN A 146 -8.18 -12.88 -10.79
C ASN A 146 -7.83 -14.09 -11.68
N ALA A 147 -7.62 -15.26 -11.07
CA ALA A 147 -7.26 -16.48 -11.79
C ALA A 147 -8.41 -17.06 -12.63
N ALA A 148 -9.67 -16.69 -12.33
CA ALA A 148 -10.85 -17.16 -13.03
C ALA A 148 -11.22 -16.33 -14.27
N LYS A 149 -10.64 -15.13 -14.44
CA LYS A 149 -10.84 -14.32 -15.65
C LYS A 149 -9.81 -14.77 -16.70
N LYS A 150 -10.22 -15.66 -17.61
CA LYS A 150 -9.52 -16.00 -18.85
C LYS A 150 -10.20 -15.34 -20.03
#